data_AF-A0A0W0V756-F1
#
_entry.id   AF-A0A0W0V756-F1
#
_cell.length_a   1.000
_cell.length_b   1.000
_cell.length_c   1.000
_cell.angle_alpha   90.00
_cell.angle_beta   90.00
_cell.angle_gamma   90.00
#
_symmetry.space_group_name_H-M   'P 1'
#
loop_
_entity.id
_entity.type
_entity.pdbx_description
1 polymer ?
#
loop_
_entity_poly.entity_id
_entity_poly.type
_entity_poly.pdbx_seq_one_letter_code
_entity_poly.pdbx_strand_id
1 'polypeptide(L)'
;MRKHSIIIASFTLFLTQASFAGTFDTDDLSNKQCDAIADACRSAGYTDEGIGDKSFWFACMKPVLYGKTVNSVSIATKDVKECRKAKIAKLKKELKELQSIE
;
A
#
# COMPACT_ATOMS: atom_id res chain seq x y z
N MET A 1 -27.20 -41.13 -40.01
CA MET A 1 -27.24 -40.44 -38.71
C MET A 1 -25.96 -39.61 -38.55
N ARG A 2 -26.10 -38.34 -38.09
CA ARG A 2 -25.09 -37.38 -37.54
C ARG A 2 -23.82 -37.13 -38.38
N LYS A 3 -23.74 -36.08 -39.22
CA LYS A 3 -23.56 -34.63 -38.95
C LYS A 3 -22.29 -34.27 -38.17
N HIS A 4 -21.34 -33.66 -38.88
CA HIS A 4 -20.19 -32.92 -38.36
C HIS A 4 -20.63 -31.77 -37.44
N SER A 5 -19.84 -31.48 -36.40
CA SER A 5 -19.66 -30.16 -35.77
C SER A 5 -18.48 -30.30 -34.80
N ILE A 6 -17.28 -29.86 -35.17
CA ILE A 6 -16.77 -28.49 -35.04
C ILE A 6 -16.44 -28.18 -33.58
N ILE A 7 -15.12 -28.20 -33.37
CA ILE A 7 -14.29 -27.52 -32.38
C ILE A 7 -14.99 -26.30 -31.77
N ILE A 8 -15.33 -26.37 -30.49
CA ILE A 8 -15.60 -25.19 -29.67
C ILE A 8 -14.31 -24.89 -28.94
N ALA A 9 -13.59 -23.90 -29.46
CA ALA A 9 -12.50 -23.23 -28.79
C ALA A 9 -13.00 -22.68 -27.46
N SER A 10 -12.56 -23.28 -26.36
CA SER A 10 -12.69 -22.71 -25.03
C SER A 10 -11.79 -21.47 -24.95
N PHE A 11 -12.37 -20.37 -25.40
CA PHE A 11 -11.87 -19.02 -25.26
C PHE A 11 -11.89 -18.68 -23.76
N THR A 12 -10.81 -19.03 -23.05
CA THR A 12 -10.54 -18.54 -21.68
C THR A 12 -10.18 -17.06 -21.77
N LEU A 13 -11.20 -16.25 -22.04
CA LEU A 13 -11.21 -14.80 -21.99
C LEU A 13 -11.04 -14.38 -20.52
N PHE A 14 -9.95 -13.65 -20.28
CA PHE A 14 -9.82 -12.61 -19.26
C PHE A 14 -10.02 -13.01 -17.79
N LEU A 15 -8.95 -13.49 -17.18
CA LEU A 15 -8.61 -13.14 -15.80
C LEU A 15 -7.26 -12.42 -15.81
N THR A 16 -7.23 -11.27 -16.50
CA THR A 16 -6.22 -10.25 -16.26
C THR A 16 -6.47 -9.72 -14.85
N GLN A 17 -5.88 -10.39 -13.85
CA GLN A 17 -5.74 -9.79 -12.53
C GLN A 17 -4.83 -8.57 -12.76
N ALA A 18 -5.45 -7.40 -12.84
CA ALA A 18 -4.75 -6.15 -12.65
C ALA A 18 -4.19 -6.21 -11.22
N SER A 19 -2.99 -6.76 -11.10
CA SER A 19 -2.14 -6.53 -9.95
C SER A 19 -1.92 -5.02 -9.93
N PHE A 20 -2.76 -4.31 -9.18
CA PHE A 20 -2.44 -2.99 -8.70
C PHE A 20 -1.25 -3.16 -7.77
N ALA A 21 -0.07 -3.37 -8.37
CA ALA A 21 1.19 -2.91 -7.83
C ALA A 21 1.05 -1.39 -7.78
N GLY A 22 0.29 -0.90 -6.80
CA GLY A 22 0.47 0.43 -6.30
C GLY A 22 1.90 0.43 -5.78
N THR A 23 2.82 0.85 -6.64
CA THR A 23 4.12 1.40 -6.26
C THR A 23 3.79 2.61 -5.41
N PHE A 24 3.40 2.33 -4.17
CA PHE A 24 3.30 3.33 -3.14
C PHE A 24 4.75 3.72 -2.88
N ASP A 25 5.15 4.84 -3.47
CA ASP A 25 6.47 5.45 -3.31
C ASP A 25 6.88 5.37 -1.85
N THR A 26 7.85 4.50 -1.57
CA THR A 26 8.57 4.46 -0.29
C THR A 26 9.25 5.80 -0.01
N ASP A 27 9.44 6.65 -1.02
CA ASP A 27 9.82 8.06 -0.87
C ASP A 27 8.81 8.90 -0.08
N ASP A 28 7.53 8.51 -0.03
CA ASP A 28 6.50 9.20 0.75
C ASP A 28 6.58 8.88 2.26
N LEU A 29 7.46 7.94 2.64
CA LEU A 29 7.84 7.65 4.02
C LEU A 29 9.13 8.34 4.45
N SER A 30 9.81 9.08 3.57
CA SER A 30 10.97 9.93 3.89
C SER A 30 10.58 11.21 4.69
N ASN A 31 9.52 11.11 5.48
CA ASN A 31 9.13 12.12 6.45
C ASN A 31 9.59 11.61 7.80
N LYS A 32 10.53 12.31 8.43
CA LYS A 32 11.04 11.99 9.78
C LYS A 32 9.95 11.73 10.82
N GLN A 33 8.76 12.29 10.60
CA GLN A 33 7.57 12.13 11.43
C GLN A 33 6.96 10.71 11.37
N CYS A 34 7.33 9.90 10.38
CA CYS A 34 6.87 8.52 10.18
C CYS A 34 7.93 7.47 10.54
N ASP A 35 9.17 7.89 10.81
CA ASP A 35 10.30 6.99 11.10
C ASP A 35 10.02 6.08 12.29
N ALA A 36 9.44 6.62 13.36
CA ALA A 36 9.07 5.82 14.54
C ALA A 36 8.10 4.66 14.20
N ILE A 37 7.21 4.86 13.22
CA ILE A 37 6.30 3.83 12.74
C ILE A 37 7.05 2.83 11.87
N ALA A 38 7.91 3.32 10.97
CA ALA A 38 8.73 2.49 10.09
C ALA A 38 9.66 1.57 10.89
N ASP A 39 10.32 2.11 11.91
CA ASP A 39 11.25 1.37 12.76
C ASP A 39 10.53 0.32 13.60
N ALA A 40 9.34 0.64 14.12
CA ALA A 40 8.52 -0.34 14.83
C ALA A 40 8.07 -1.48 13.90
N CYS A 41 7.66 -1.17 12.66
CA CYS A 41 7.33 -2.18 11.65
C CYS A 41 8.54 -3.07 11.30
N ARG A 42 9.71 -2.47 11.06
CA ARG A 42 10.93 -3.23 10.75
C ARG A 42 11.38 -4.11 11.93
N SER A 43 11.30 -3.58 13.15
CA SER A 43 11.64 -4.31 14.37
C SER A 43 10.70 -5.48 14.62
N ALA A 44 9.44 -5.39 14.18
CA ALA A 44 8.48 -6.50 14.21
C ALA A 44 8.68 -7.52 13.07
N GLY A 45 9.68 -7.32 12.20
CA GLY A 45 10.06 -8.24 11.13
C GLY A 45 9.27 -8.07 9.84
N TYR A 46 8.67 -6.90 9.61
CA TYR A 46 8.08 -6.55 8.33
C TYR A 46 9.13 -5.91 7.41
N THR A 47 9.21 -6.35 6.16
CA THR A 47 10.25 -5.94 5.21
C THR A 47 9.65 -5.46 3.88
N ASP A 48 10.41 -4.65 3.15
CA ASP A 48 9.98 -4.13 1.84
C ASP A 48 9.83 -5.25 0.79
N GLU A 49 10.66 -6.29 0.91
CA GLU A 49 10.57 -7.53 0.13
C GLU A 49 9.52 -8.52 0.66
N GLY A 50 8.90 -8.21 1.80
CA GLY A 50 7.93 -9.06 2.45
C GLY A 50 6.66 -9.21 1.60
N ILE A 51 6.21 -10.45 1.42
CA ILE A 51 4.99 -10.77 0.68
C ILE A 51 3.88 -11.12 1.67
N GLY A 52 2.65 -10.67 1.38
CA GLY A 52 1.48 -10.95 2.22
C GLY A 52 1.64 -10.37 3.63
N ASP A 53 1.52 -11.24 4.64
CA ASP A 53 1.52 -10.86 6.07
C ASP A 53 2.87 -10.34 6.59
N LYS A 54 3.92 -10.40 5.77
CA LYS A 54 5.24 -9.82 6.08
C LYS A 54 5.51 -8.52 5.33
N SER A 55 4.59 -8.08 4.47
CA SER A 55 4.75 -6.86 3.70
C SER A 55 4.82 -5.63 4.61
N PHE A 56 5.91 -4.89 4.53
CA PHE A 56 6.11 -3.64 5.27
C PHE A 56 4.96 -2.66 5.04
N TRP A 57 4.60 -2.41 3.77
CA TRP A 57 3.53 -1.48 3.47
C TRP A 57 2.15 -2.02 3.80
N PHE A 58 1.79 -3.18 3.23
CA PHE A 58 0.41 -3.67 3.28
C PHE A 58 0.03 -4.30 4.61
N ALA A 59 0.97 -4.97 5.28
CA ALA A 59 0.69 -5.70 6.51
C ALA A 59 1.04 -4.89 7.79
N CYS A 60 1.89 -3.86 7.71
CA CYS A 60 2.23 -3.03 8.87
C CYS A 60 1.90 -1.55 8.71
N MET A 61 2.59 -0.85 7.82
CA MET A 61 2.58 0.61 7.76
C MET A 61 1.17 1.16 7.47
N LYS A 62 0.50 0.67 6.42
CA LYS A 62 -0.85 1.12 6.04
C LYS A 62 -1.89 0.85 7.14
N PRO A 63 -1.99 -0.36 7.73
CA PRO A 63 -2.87 -0.61 8.87
C PRO A 63 -2.62 0.33 10.06
N VAL A 64 -1.36 0.54 10.46
CA VAL A 64 -1.00 1.45 11.57
C VAL A 64 -1.43 2.89 11.24
N LEU A 65 -1.12 3.34 10.03
CA LEU A 65 -1.52 4.65 9.55
C LEU A 65 -3.04 4.81 9.47
N TYR A 66 -3.81 3.73 9.42
CA TYR A 66 -5.29 3.78 9.49
C TYR A 66 -5.83 3.51 10.90
N GLY A 67 -4.96 3.32 11.89
CA GLY A 67 -5.33 3.20 13.30
C GLY A 67 -5.72 1.79 13.68
N LYS A 68 -5.35 0.82 12.85
CA LYS A 68 -5.46 -0.60 13.19
C LYS A 68 -4.25 -1.01 14.00
N THR A 69 -4.47 -1.92 14.94
CA THR A 69 -3.40 -2.60 15.67
C THR A 69 -2.75 -3.63 14.77
N VAL A 70 -1.42 -3.71 14.81
CA VAL A 70 -0.63 -4.71 14.08
C VAL A 70 0.12 -5.56 15.10
N ASN A 71 0.17 -6.87 14.86
CA ASN A 71 0.81 -7.80 15.79
C ASN A 71 2.29 -7.43 15.98
N SER A 72 2.73 -7.45 17.24
CA SER A 72 4.11 -7.13 17.64
C SER A 72 4.58 -5.70 17.32
N VAL A 73 3.66 -4.79 16.99
CA VAL A 73 3.97 -3.39 16.68
C VAL A 73 3.27 -2.50 17.71
N SER A 74 4.08 -1.87 18.57
CA SER A 74 3.61 -0.91 19.57
C SER A 74 4.11 0.48 19.20
N ILE A 75 3.17 1.41 18.97
CA ILE A 75 3.47 2.77 18.50
C ILE A 75 2.58 3.74 19.29
N ALA A 76 3.15 4.88 19.69
CA ALA A 76 2.37 5.91 20.36
C ALA A 76 1.35 6.53 19.40
N THR A 77 0.13 6.73 19.87
CA THR A 77 -0.94 7.35 19.06
C THR A 77 -0.59 8.76 18.58
N LYS A 78 0.31 9.45 19.30
CA LYS A 78 0.87 10.74 18.90
C LYS A 78 1.65 10.64 17.59
N ASP A 79 2.53 9.66 17.47
CA ASP A 79 3.40 9.48 16.29
C ASP A 79 2.56 9.15 15.04
N VAL A 80 1.53 8.32 15.21
CA VAL A 80 0.56 8.04 14.14
C VAL A 80 -0.15 9.31 13.67
N LYS A 81 -0.58 10.18 14.60
CA LYS A 81 -1.23 11.45 14.26
C LYS A 81 -0.29 12.43 13.56
N GLU A 82 0.96 12.52 14.02
CA GLU A 82 1.97 13.40 13.44
C GLU A 82 2.35 12.98 12.02
N CYS A 83 2.58 11.68 11.80
CA CYS A 83 2.84 11.14 10.46
C CYS A 83 1.66 11.39 9.51
N ARG A 84 0.41 11.14 9.93
CA ARG A 84 -0.78 11.45 9.12
C ARG A 84 -0.86 12.93 8.76
N LYS A 85 -0.61 13.82 9.73
CA LYS A 85 -0.68 15.27 9.51
C LYS A 85 0.37 15.72 8.50
N ALA A 86 1.59 15.22 8.61
CA ALA A 86 2.67 15.50 7.66
C ALA A 86 2.30 15.04 6.24
N LYS A 87 1.78 13.80 6.11
CA LYS A 87 1.34 13.24 4.83
C LYS A 87 0.18 14.03 4.20
N ILE A 88 -0.83 14.40 4.98
CA ILE A 88 -1.94 15.24 4.51
C ILE A 88 -1.42 16.61 4.06
N ALA A 89 -0.49 17.22 4.80
CA ALA A 89 0.09 18.51 4.43
C ALA A 89 0.87 18.42 3.10
N LYS A 90 1.66 17.37 2.90
CA LYS A 90 2.37 17.11 1.64
C LYS A 90 1.40 16.92 0.48
N LEU A 91 0.42 16.02 0.61
CA LEU A 91 -0.59 15.79 -0.43
C LEU A 91 -1.39 17.05 -0.76
N LYS A 92 -1.73 17.88 0.22
CA LYS A 92 -2.40 19.16 -0.02
C LYS A 92 -1.52 20.13 -0.80
N LYS A 93 -0.21 20.14 -0.55
CA LYS A 93 0.75 20.98 -1.28
C LYS A 93 0.85 20.52 -2.73
N GLU A 94 1.06 19.21 -2.95
CA GLU A 94 1.15 18.62 -4.29
C GLU A 94 -0.15 18.84 -5.09
N LEU A 95 -1.31 18.66 -4.46
CA LEU A 95 -2.61 18.92 -5.09
C LEU A 95 -2.76 20.39 -5.51
N LYS A 96 -2.29 21.34 -4.68
CA LYS A 96 -2.29 22.76 -5.02
C LYS A 96 -1.36 23.08 -6.18
N GLU A 97 -0.18 22.45 -6.24
CA GLU A 97 0.77 22.62 -7.35
C GLU A 97 0.17 22.09 -8.65
N LEU A 98 -0.45 20.90 -8.64
CA LEU A 98 -1.11 20.33 -9.82
C LEU A 98 -2.30 21.19 -10.30
N GLN A 99 -3.12 21.69 -9.38
CA GLN A 99 -4.24 22.59 -9.72
C GLN A 99 -3.79 23.94 -10.29
N SER A 100 -2.54 24.36 -10.05
CA SER A 100 -2.02 25.62 -10.59
C SER A 100 -1.49 25.51 -12.03
N ILE A 101 -1.50 24.31 -12.60
CA ILE A 101 -1.06 24.00 -13.97
C ILE A 101 -2.27 23.90 -14.93
N GLU A 102 -3.51 23.82 -14.41
CA GLU A 102 -4.77 23.92 -15.16
C GLU A 102 -5.21 25.39 -15.32
#